data_AF-A0A2E9MGQ6-F1
#
_entry.id   AF-A0A2E9MGQ6-F1
#
_cell.length_a   1.000
_cell.length_b   1.000
_cell.length_c   1.000
_cell.angle_alpha   90.00
_cell.angle_beta   90.00
_cell.angle_gamma   90.00
#
_symmetry.space_group_name_H-M   'P 1'
#
loop_
_entity.id
_entity.type
_entity.pdbx_description
1 polymer ?
#
loop_
_entity_poly.entity_id
_entity_poly.type
_entity_poly.pdbx_seq_one_letter_code
_entity_poly.pdbx_strand_id
1 'polypeptide(L)' 'METTGAALTLSGHTHGGQLGLWRLLVRLQQPVVAGLARKGAGWIYVSCGAGYWGPPCRLGAPSEITCLQLVRPQT' A
#
# COMPACT_ATOMS: atom_id res chain seq x y z
N MET A 1 5.08 8.12 7.03
CA MET A 1 5.16 8.44 5.59
C MET A 1 4.45 9.75 5.31
N GLU A 2 5.15 10.88 5.35
CA GLU A 2 4.59 12.17 4.87
C GLU A 2 4.58 12.21 3.34
N THR A 3 3.56 12.83 2.76
CA THR A 3 3.58 13.22 1.34
C THR A 3 4.54 14.40 1.24
N THR A 4 5.66 14.24 0.55
CA THR A 4 6.72 15.25 0.35
C THR A 4 6.30 16.42 -0.55
N GLY A 5 5.02 16.82 -0.53
CA GLY A 5 4.42 17.78 -1.46
C GLY A 5 3.93 17.16 -2.78
N ALA A 6 4.11 15.84 -2.98
CA ALA A 6 3.62 15.14 -4.16
C ALA A 6 2.10 14.92 -4.14
N ALA A 7 1.44 15.05 -5.30
CA ALA A 7 0.00 14.80 -5.45
C ALA A 7 -0.38 13.31 -5.34
N LEU A 8 0.55 12.41 -5.68
CA LEU A 8 0.41 10.96 -5.54
C LEU A 8 1.76 10.36 -5.13
N THR A 9 1.75 9.48 -4.12
CA THR A 9 2.89 8.69 -3.68
C THR A 9 2.59 7.20 -3.86
N LEU A 10 3.49 6.47 -4.51
CA LEU A 10 3.40 5.02 -4.65
C LEU A 10 4.41 4.37 -3.69
N SER A 11 3.96 3.41 -2.90
CA SER A 11 4.78 2.71 -1.92
C SER A 11 4.45 1.22 -1.89
N GLY A 12 5.31 0.46 -1.20
CA GLY A 12 5.16 -0.98 -1.00
C GLY A 12 5.65 -1.35 0.38
N HIS A 13 6.64 -2.23 0.46
CA HIS A 13 7.42 -2.57 1.66
C HIS A 13 6.73 -3.52 2.68
N THR A 14 5.42 -3.41 2.94
CA THR A 14 4.78 -4.23 4.00
C THR A 14 4.40 -5.65 3.57
N HIS A 15 4.35 -5.93 2.26
CA HIS A 15 3.76 -7.16 1.70
C HIS A 15 2.34 -7.46 2.23
N GLY A 16 1.59 -6.43 2.65
CA GLY A 16 0.28 -6.59 3.30
C GLY A 16 0.33 -7.26 4.69
N GLY A 17 1.51 -7.42 5.28
CA GLY A 17 1.73 -8.05 6.57
C GLY A 17 2.22 -9.51 6.51
N GLN A 18 2.26 -10.16 5.32
CA GLN A 18 2.67 -11.56 5.01
C GLN A 18 2.03 -12.69 5.87
N LEU A 19 1.87 -12.48 7.16
CA LEU A 19 1.07 -13.20 8.14
C LEU A 19 -0.03 -12.25 8.65
N GLY A 20 -1.30 -12.60 8.47
CA GLY A 20 -2.45 -11.75 8.79
C GLY A 20 -2.47 -11.15 10.22
N LEU A 21 -1.81 -11.80 11.19
CA LEU A 21 -1.65 -11.27 12.55
C LEU A 21 -0.81 -9.98 12.58
N TRP A 22 0.23 -9.90 11.74
CA TRP A 22 1.08 -8.71 11.64
C TRP A 22 0.35 -7.54 11.00
N ARG A 23 -0.69 -7.79 10.19
CA ARG A 23 -1.52 -6.75 9.57
C ARG A 23 -2.28 -5.92 10.61
N LEU A 24 -2.66 -6.51 11.75
CA LEU A 24 -3.27 -5.76 12.86
C LEU A 24 -2.26 -4.84 13.54
N LEU A 25 -1.06 -5.34 13.83
CA LEU A 25 0.01 -4.56 14.47
C LEU A 25 0.53 -3.45 13.55
N VAL A 26 0.74 -3.75 12.26
CA VAL A 26 1.21 -2.79 11.27
C VAL A 26 0.19 -1.67 11.06
N ARG A 27 -1.13 -1.93 11.17
CA ARG A 27 -2.15 -0.87 11.08
C ARG A 27 -2.06 0.17 12.20
N LEU A 28 -1.58 -0.21 13.38
CA LEU A 28 -1.38 0.73 14.49
C LEU A 28 -0.24 1.72 14.21
N GLN A 29 0.80 1.30 13.47
CA GLN A 29 1.96 2.14 13.15
C GLN A 29 1.89 2.76 11.74
N GLN A 30 1.20 2.11 10.81
CA GLN A 30 1.06 2.50 9.41
C GLN A 30 -0.44 2.57 9.06
N PRO A 31 -1.05 3.76 9.02
CA PRO A 31 -2.48 3.89 8.78
C PRO A 31 -2.92 3.42 7.39
N VAL A 32 -1.98 3.31 6.43
CA VAL A 32 -2.22 2.79 5.09
C VAL A 32 -1.30 1.60 4.86
N VAL A 33 -1.86 0.38 5.01
CA VAL A 33 -1.09 -0.88 4.89
C VAL A 33 -1.18 -1.48 3.49
N ALA A 34 -2.29 -1.22 2.79
CA ALA A 34 -2.53 -1.66 1.42
C ALA A 34 -3.63 -0.77 0.80
N GLY A 35 -3.57 -0.60 -0.53
CA GLY A 35 -4.56 0.15 -1.30
C GLY A 35 -4.32 1.66 -1.36
N LEU A 36 -5.28 2.37 -1.94
CA LEU A 36 -5.26 3.82 -2.12
C LEU A 36 -5.91 4.52 -0.92
N ALA A 37 -5.27 5.55 -0.40
CA ALA A 37 -5.78 6.38 0.67
C ALA A 37 -5.46 7.85 0.46
N ARG A 38 -6.32 8.73 0.98
CA ARG A 38 -6.09 10.17 0.98
C ARG A 38 -5.15 10.54 2.12
N LYS A 39 -4.15 11.36 1.83
CA LYS A 39 -3.22 11.88 2.85
C LYS A 39 -2.93 13.35 2.63
N GLY A 40 -3.48 14.20 3.49
CA GLY A 40 -3.43 15.66 3.31
C GLY A 40 -4.06 16.06 1.97
N ALA A 41 -3.35 16.87 1.19
CA ALA A 41 -3.78 17.29 -0.15
C ALA A 41 -3.52 16.24 -1.25
N GLY A 42 -2.74 15.19 -0.96
CA GLY A 42 -2.32 14.17 -1.91
C GLY A 42 -2.95 12.80 -1.68
N TRP A 43 -2.54 11.85 -2.51
CA TRP A 43 -2.88 10.44 -2.41
C TRP A 43 -1.66 9.60 -2.07
N ILE A 44 -1.85 8.51 -1.35
CA ILE A 44 -0.86 7.46 -1.17
C ILE A 44 -1.46 6.12 -1.56
N TYR A 45 -0.75 5.37 -2.40
CA TYR A 45 -1.11 4.00 -2.76
C TYR A 45 -0.01 3.06 -2.25
N VAL A 46 -0.42 2.01 -1.52
CA VAL A 46 0.49 1.00 -0.97
C VAL A 46 0.16 -0.36 -1.58
N SER A 47 1.10 -0.93 -2.34
CA SER A 47 0.95 -2.27 -2.93
C SER A 47 1.27 -3.37 -1.91
N CYS A 48 0.50 -4.47 -1.94
CA CYS A 48 0.86 -5.70 -1.23
C CYS A 48 2.01 -6.49 -1.88
N GLY A 49 2.52 -6.05 -3.03
CA GLY A 49 3.59 -6.68 -3.79
C GLY A 49 3.17 -7.99 -4.47
N ALA A 50 3.94 -8.40 -5.48
CA ALA A 50 3.69 -9.64 -6.22
C ALA A 50 4.23 -10.90 -5.48
N GLY A 51 5.29 -10.73 -4.69
CA GLY A 51 6.01 -11.82 -4.02
C GLY A 51 6.00 -11.77 -2.48
N TYR A 52 6.95 -12.46 -1.88
CA TYR A 52 7.21 -12.52 -0.43
C TYR A 52 8.63 -12.01 -0.15
N TRP A 53 8.86 -11.48 1.05
CA TRP A 53 10.19 -10.97 1.45
C TRP A 53 11.03 -12.01 2.23
N GLY A 54 10.49 -13.21 2.47
CA GLY A 54 11.13 -14.24 3.30
C GLY A 54 10.58 -15.66 3.02
N PRO A 55 9.93 -16.35 4.00
CA PRO A 55 9.30 -17.65 3.75
C PRO A 55 8.27 -17.57 2.61
N PRO A 56 8.12 -18.62 1.77
CA PRO A 56 7.18 -18.66 0.65
C PRO A 56 5.73 -18.85 1.13
N CYS A 57 5.26 -17.99 2.04
CA CYS A 57 3.94 -18.04 2.63
C CYS A 57 3.30 -16.66 2.56
N ARG A 58 2.03 -16.60 2.13
CA ARG A 58 1.22 -15.39 2.08
C ARG A 58 -0.16 -15.74 2.64
N LEU A 59 -0.36 -15.52 3.94
CA LEU A 59 -1.62 -15.84 4.61
C LEU A 59 -2.36 -14.56 4.99
N GLY A 60 -3.47 -14.29 4.30
CA GLY A 60 -4.28 -13.08 4.54
C GLY A 60 -3.72 -11.79 3.91
N ALA A 61 -2.73 -11.91 3.00
CA ALA A 61 -2.20 -10.84 2.18
C ALA A 61 -2.10 -11.35 0.72
N PRO A 62 -3.05 -11.06 -0.19
CA PRO A 62 -3.03 -11.55 -1.57
C PRO A 62 -1.99 -10.82 -2.43
N SER A 63 -1.51 -11.48 -3.49
CA SER A 63 -0.46 -10.92 -4.36
C SER A 63 -1.09 -9.89 -5.26
N GLU A 64 -0.36 -8.82 -5.54
CA GLU A 64 -0.92 -7.69 -6.25
C GLU A 64 0.03 -7.20 -7.34
N ILE A 65 -0.51 -7.04 -8.54
CA ILE A 65 0.06 -6.26 -9.63
C ILE A 65 -0.99 -5.21 -9.97
N THR A 66 -0.66 -3.94 -9.79
CA THR A 66 -1.64 -2.85 -9.84
C THR A 66 -1.47 -2.04 -11.11
N CYS A 67 -2.57 -1.86 -11.84
CA CYS A 67 -2.65 -0.89 -12.92
C CYS A 67 -3.21 0.42 -12.36
N LEU A 68 -2.40 1.48 -12.36
CA LEU A 68 -2.83 2.82 -11.97
C LEU A 68 -2.99 3.68 -13.22
N GLN A 69 -4.22 4.07 -13.52
CA GLN A 69 -4.51 4.96 -14.63
C GLN A 69 -4.62 6.40 -14.11
N LEU A 70 -3.71 7.26 -14.54
CA LEU A 70 -3.78 8.70 -14.29
C LEU A 70 -4.61 9.35 -15.38
N VAL A 71 -5.74 9.92 -14.99
CA VAL A 71 -6.63 10.66 -15.89
C VAL A 71 -6.56 12.15 -15.55
N ARG A 72 -6.70 13.00 -16.57
CA ARG A 72 -6.91 14.44 -16.33
C ARG A 72 -8.30 14.66 -15.72
N PRO A 73 -8.48 15.66 -14.85
CA PRO A 73 -9.81 16.10 -14.44
C PRO A 73 -10.64 16.41 -15.68
N GLN A 74 -11.87 15.92 -15.73
CA GLN A 74 -12.83 16.38 -16.74
C GLN A 74 -13.33 17.74 -16.28
N THR A 75 -13.06 18.76 -17.10
CA THR A 75 -13.46 20.16 -16.86
C THR A 75 -14.97 20.33 -16.97
#